data_AF-A0A949YQ19-F1
#
_entry.id   AF-A0A949YQ19-F1
#
_cell.length_a   1.000
_cell.length_b   1.000
_cell.length_c   1.000
_cell.angle_alpha   90.00
_cell.angle_beta   90.00
_cell.angle_gamma   90.00
#
_symmetry.space_group_name_H-M   'P 1'
#
loop_
_entity.id
_entity.type
_entity.pdbx_description
1 polymer ?
#
loop_
_entity_poly.entity_id
_entity_poly.type
_entity_poly.pdbx_seq_one_letter_code
_entity_poly.pdbx_strand_id
1 'polypeptide(L)'
;MRKGEVMPMEDFFALLKKHLSEKDLARMMEFTNAMPQERRVAFMRFLSERETHAPAVGADAPDFELPKLGDSERVRLSGFRGHKPVALIFGSYT
;
A
#
# COMPACT_ATOMS: atom_id res chain seq x y z
N MET A 1 18.58 6.23 6.20
CA MET A 1 17.38 6.88 6.75
C MET A 1 17.11 6.32 8.13
N ARG A 2 16.81 7.16 9.13
CA ARG A 2 16.49 6.72 10.50
C ARG A 2 15.04 6.23 10.57
N LYS A 3 14.80 5.19 11.35
CA LYS A 3 13.49 4.55 11.53
C LYS A 3 12.53 5.55 12.21
N GLY A 4 11.45 5.95 11.53
CA GLY A 4 10.37 6.79 12.10
C GLY A 4 10.35 8.27 11.68
N GLU A 5 11.16 8.69 10.71
CA GLU A 5 11.13 10.06 10.19
C GLU A 5 10.10 10.17 9.05
N VAL A 6 9.14 11.10 9.16
CA VAL A 6 8.12 11.34 8.13
C VAL A 6 8.80 11.82 6.86
N MET A 7 8.64 11.07 5.77
CA MET A 7 9.21 11.43 4.47
C MET A 7 8.62 12.76 3.99
N PRO A 8 9.45 13.75 3.60
CA PRO A 8 8.98 14.98 2.96
C PRO A 8 8.12 14.68 1.73
N MET A 9 7.10 15.49 1.49
CA MET A 9 6.16 15.29 0.37
C MET A 9 6.87 15.25 -1.00
N GLU A 10 7.94 16.02 -1.17
CA GLU A 10 8.73 16.05 -2.40
C GLU A 10 9.44 14.72 -2.65
N ASP A 11 10.05 14.13 -1.61
CA ASP A 11 10.71 12.83 -1.67
C ASP A 11 9.70 11.71 -1.96
N PHE A 12 8.50 11.81 -1.37
CA PHE A 12 7.40 10.87 -1.63
C PHE A 12 6.96 10.92 -3.10
N PHE A 13 6.77 12.11 -3.68
CA PHE A 13 6.44 12.22 -5.10
C PHE A 13 7.56 11.71 -6.00
N ALA A 14 8.82 11.91 -5.63
CA ALA A 14 9.96 11.35 -6.36
C ALA A 14 9.96 9.81 -6.31
N LEU A 15 9.64 9.23 -5.15
CA LEU A 15 9.51 7.78 -4.97
C LEU A 15 8.37 7.21 -5.81
N LEU A 16 7.21 7.86 -5.80
CA LEU A 16 6.06 7.45 -6.62
C LEU A 16 6.40 7.45 -8.10
N LYS A 17 7.04 8.52 -8.61
CA LYS A 17 7.49 8.59 -10.02
C LYS A 17 8.48 7.49 -10.39
N LYS A 18 9.30 7.04 -9.43
CA LYS A 18 10.28 5.97 -9.65
C LYS A 18 9.64 4.59 -9.76
N HIS A 19 8.56 4.35 -9.02
CA HIS A 19 7.98 3.01 -8.87
C HIS A 19 6.63 2.81 -9.58
N LEU A 20 5.90 3.89 -9.88
CA LEU A 20 4.64 3.84 -10.61
C LEU A 20 4.83 4.19 -12.08
N SER A 21 4.02 3.55 -12.93
CA SER A 21 3.87 3.98 -14.31
C SER A 21 3.23 5.37 -14.36
N GLU A 22 3.47 6.13 -15.44
CA GLU A 22 2.84 7.45 -15.63
C GLU A 22 1.31 7.36 -15.57
N LYS A 23 0.74 6.26 -16.10
CA LYS A 23 -0.70 6.01 -16.09
C LYS A 23 -1.25 5.84 -14.68
N ASP A 24 -0.55 5.11 -13.82
CA ASP A 24 -0.99 4.87 -12.45
C ASP A 24 -0.77 6.10 -11.56
N LEU A 25 0.31 6.85 -11.81
CA LEU A 25 0.52 8.15 -11.19
C LEU A 25 -0.60 9.13 -11.55
N ALA A 26 -0.99 9.21 -12.83
CA ALA A 26 -2.08 10.06 -13.29
C ALA A 26 -3.42 9.70 -12.63
N ARG A 27 -3.77 8.41 -12.57
CA ARG A 27 -4.97 7.93 -11.86
C ARG A 27 -4.97 8.30 -10.38
N MET A 28 -3.82 8.16 -9.72
CA MET A 28 -3.67 8.55 -8.32
C MET A 28 -3.85 10.07 -8.13
N MET A 29 -3.27 10.89 -9.01
CA MET A 29 -3.45 12.35 -8.97
C MET A 29 -4.90 12.75 -9.23
N GLU A 30 -5.58 12.12 -10.18
CA GLU A 30 -6.99 12.35 -10.47
C GLU A 30 -7.87 12.02 -9.26
N PHE A 31 -7.67 10.83 -8.66
CA PHE A 31 -8.38 10.40 -7.47
C PHE A 31 -8.18 11.37 -6.28
N THR A 32 -6.95 11.84 -6.07
CA THR A 32 -6.61 12.72 -4.95
C THR A 32 -7.05 14.15 -5.17
N ASN A 33 -7.09 14.64 -6.41
CA ASN A 33 -7.63 15.95 -6.76
C ASN A 33 -9.16 16.01 -6.66
N ALA A 34 -9.86 14.88 -6.78
CA ALA A 34 -11.30 14.80 -6.55
C ALA A 34 -11.69 14.91 -5.06
N MET A 35 -10.72 14.93 -4.14
CA MET A 35 -10.97 15.04 -2.70
C MET A 35 -10.91 16.49 -2.20
N PRO A 36 -11.67 16.84 -1.14
CA PRO A 36 -11.44 18.08 -0.39
C PRO A 36 -9.99 18.20 0.08
N GLN A 37 -9.45 19.42 0.09
CA GLN A 37 -8.02 19.67 0.34
C GLN A 37 -7.51 19.04 1.66
N GLU A 38 -8.28 19.11 2.73
CA GLU A 38 -7.93 18.51 4.02
C GLU A 38 -7.81 16.98 3.95
N ARG A 39 -8.74 16.31 3.27
CA ARG A 39 -8.70 14.85 3.07
C ARG A 39 -7.52 14.45 2.21
N ARG A 40 -7.21 15.25 1.18
CA ARG A 40 -6.05 15.01 0.31
C ARG A 40 -4.74 15.04 1.10
N VAL A 41 -4.54 16.03 1.97
CA VAL A 41 -3.32 16.14 2.80
C VAL A 41 -3.22 14.97 3.77
N ALA A 42 -4.31 14.62 4.45
CA ALA A 42 -4.34 13.47 5.37
C ALA A 42 -4.03 12.15 4.65
N PHE A 43 -4.61 11.94 3.47
CA PHE A 43 -4.38 10.77 2.63
C PHE A 43 -2.92 10.67 2.16
N MET A 44 -2.33 11.78 1.69
CA MET A 44 -0.94 11.80 1.23
C MET A 44 0.05 11.52 2.36
N ARG A 45 -0.19 12.10 3.55
CA ARG A 45 0.63 11.80 4.74
C ARG A 45 0.53 10.33 5.12
N PHE A 46 -0.67 9.77 5.11
CA PHE A 46 -0.90 8.35 5.39
C PHE A 46 -0.16 7.44 4.40
N LEU A 47 -0.16 7.77 3.11
CA LEU A 47 0.60 7.01 2.12
C LEU A 47 2.11 7.09 2.33
N SER A 48 2.65 8.29 2.62
CA SER A 48 4.10 8.46 2.80
C SER A 48 4.62 7.70 4.02
N GLU A 49 3.87 7.67 5.12
CA GLU A 49 4.20 6.89 6.32
C GLU A 49 4.24 5.38 6.03
N ARG A 50 3.35 4.88 5.17
CA ARG A 50 3.23 3.44 4.87
C ARG A 50 4.20 2.94 3.80
N GLU A 51 4.54 3.77 2.82
CA GLU A 51 5.51 3.42 1.77
C GLU A 51 6.86 3.00 2.36
N THR A 52 7.27 3.60 3.48
CA THR A 52 8.51 3.20 4.18
C THR A 52 8.53 1.75 4.67
N HIS A 53 7.37 1.08 4.71
CA HIS A 53 7.21 -0.30 5.19
C HIS A 53 6.76 -1.28 4.11
N ALA A 54 6.53 -0.82 2.88
CA ALA A 54 6.05 -1.68 1.80
C ALA A 54 7.21 -2.51 1.21
N PRO A 55 7.00 -3.81 0.90
CA PRO A 55 7.94 -4.57 0.11
C PRO A 55 8.15 -3.93 -1.26
N ALA A 56 9.39 -3.91 -1.75
CA ALA A 56 9.69 -3.42 -3.10
C ALA A 56 9.00 -4.29 -4.16
N VAL A 57 8.68 -3.70 -5.32
CA VAL A 57 8.13 -4.44 -6.46
C VAL A 57 9.07 -5.57 -6.87
N GLY A 58 8.52 -6.78 -7.00
CA GLY A 58 9.28 -7.99 -7.32
C GLY A 58 9.92 -8.69 -6.12
N ALA A 59 9.93 -8.06 -4.94
CA ALA A 59 10.30 -8.75 -3.71
C ALA A 59 9.20 -9.74 -3.29
N ASP A 60 9.62 -10.79 -2.59
CA ASP A 60 8.69 -11.74 -2.01
C ASP A 60 7.74 -11.06 -1.01
N ALA A 61 6.44 -11.31 -1.18
CA ALA A 61 5.45 -10.85 -0.21
C ALA A 61 5.71 -11.52 1.16
N PRO A 62 5.72 -10.74 2.27
CA PRO A 62 5.85 -11.28 3.61
C PRO A 62 4.73 -12.28 3.91
N ASP A 63 5.10 -13.45 4.42
CA ASP A 63 4.13 -14.48 4.76
C ASP A 63 3.35 -14.10 6.02
N PHE A 64 2.08 -14.51 6.07
CA PHE A 64 1.23 -14.35 7.23
C PHE A 64 0.18 -15.46 7.27
N GLU A 65 -0.43 -15.63 8.44
CA GLU A 65 -1.50 -16.58 8.65
C GLU A 65 -2.66 -15.92 9.39
N LEU A 66 -3.85 -15.95 8.78
CA LEU A 66 -5.06 -15.31 9.31
C LEU A 66 -6.18 -16.33 9.46
N PRO A 67 -7.05 -16.20 10.48
CA PRO A 67 -8.27 -17.00 10.56
C PRO A 67 -9.23 -16.63 9.42
N LYS A 68 -9.96 -17.61 8.87
CA LYS A 68 -11.10 -17.34 7.99
C LYS A 68 -12.26 -16.77 8.81
N LEU A 69 -13.00 -15.85 8.21
CA LEU A 69 -14.20 -15.33 8.84
C LEU A 69 -15.26 -16.43 8.95
N GLY A 70 -15.74 -16.72 10.16
CA GLY A 70 -16.81 -17.70 10.42
C GLY A 70 -16.35 -19.16 10.49
N ASP A 71 -15.04 -19.42 10.46
CA ASP A 71 -14.46 -20.76 10.59
C ASP A 71 -13.25 -20.72 11.58
N SER A 72 -12.89 -21.87 12.12
CA SER A 72 -11.63 -22.15 12.81
C SER A 72 -10.44 -22.36 11.87
N GLU A 73 -10.68 -22.56 10.57
CA GLU A 73 -9.63 -22.73 9.57
C GLU A 73 -8.76 -21.47 9.44
N ARG A 74 -7.45 -21.67 9.23
CA ARG A 74 -6.47 -20.60 9.01
C ARG A 74 -5.99 -20.62 7.57
N VAL A 75 -5.77 -19.43 7.02
CA VAL A 75 -5.25 -19.23 5.67
C VAL A 75 -3.85 -18.65 5.75
N ARG A 76 -2.91 -19.32 5.11
CA ARG A 76 -1.52 -18.88 5.00
C ARG A 76 -1.23 -18.32 3.61
N LEU A 77 -0.62 -17.13 3.52
CA LEU A 77 -0.37 -16.46 2.24
C LEU A 77 0.50 -17.30 1.30
N SER A 78 1.57 -17.90 1.82
CA SER A 78 2.48 -18.75 1.04
C SER A 78 1.79 -19.96 0.38
N GLY A 79 0.62 -20.39 0.89
CA GLY A 79 -0.19 -21.44 0.27
C GLY A 79 -0.77 -21.08 -1.11
N PHE A 80 -0.81 -19.80 -1.48
CA PHE A 80 -1.29 -19.37 -2.81
C PHE A 80 -0.17 -19.17 -3.84
N ARG A 81 1.09 -19.26 -3.42
CA ARG A 81 2.25 -18.93 -4.26
C ARG A 81 2.34 -19.92 -5.43
N GLY A 82 2.61 -19.43 -6.64
CA GLY A 82 2.77 -20.27 -7.84
C GLY A 82 1.48 -20.81 -8.50
N HIS A 83 0.30 -20.51 -7.94
CA HIS A 83 -0.98 -20.96 -8.50
C HIS A 83 -1.69 -19.89 -9.35
N LYS A 84 -1.84 -18.68 -8.79
CA LYS A 84 -2.52 -17.54 -9.43
C LYS A 84 -2.13 -16.23 -8.73
N PRO A 85 -2.27 -15.06 -9.39
CA PRO A 85 -2.07 -13.77 -8.73
C PRO A 85 -3.02 -13.61 -7.54
N VAL A 86 -2.52 -13.03 -6.45
CA VAL A 86 -3.27 -12.77 -5.21
C VAL A 86 -3.30 -11.27 -4.97
N ALA A 87 -4.50 -10.72 -4.73
CA ALA A 87 -4.67 -9.34 -4.29
C ALA A 87 -4.93 -9.29 -2.78
N LEU A 88 -4.25 -8.40 -2.07
CA LEU A 88 -4.44 -8.17 -0.63
C LEU A 88 -5.12 -6.83 -0.40
N ILE A 89 -6.22 -6.85 0.36
CA ILE A 89 -7.00 -5.66 0.69
C ILE A 89 -7.09 -5.60 2.22
N PHE A 90 -6.56 -4.52 2.80
CA PHE A 90 -6.61 -4.26 4.23
C PHE A 90 -7.62 -3.15 4.50
N GLY A 91 -8.59 -3.40 5.37
CA GLY A 91 -9.61 -2.44 5.77
C GLY A 91 -10.26 -2.83 7.09
N SER A 92 -11.05 -1.92 7.64
CA SER A 92 -11.87 -2.13 8.84
C SER A 92 -13.26 -1.56 8.60
N TYR A 93 -14.27 -2.16 9.24
CA TYR A 93 -15.57 -1.53 9.37
C TYR A 93 -15.54 -0.58 10.56
N THR A 94 -15.69 0.72 10.30
CA THR A 94 -15.86 1.79 11.28
C THR A 94 -16.87 2.79 10.76
#